data_AF-A0A959Y1A0-F1
#
_entry.id   AF-A0A959Y1A0-F1
#
_cell.length_a   1.000
_cell.length_b   1.000
_cell.length_c   1.000
_cell.angle_alpha   90.00
_cell.angle_beta   90.00
_cell.angle_gamma   90.00
#
_symmetry.space_group_name_H-M   'P 1'
#
loop_
_entity.id
_entity.type
_entity.pdbx_description
1 polymer ?
#
loop_
_entity_poly.entity_id
_entity_poly.type
_entity_poly.pdbx_seq_one_letter_code
_entity_poly.pdbx_strand_id
1 'polypeptide(L)'
;NNYYPVVNFQHVGFTLMQAALREEASTLLMADFSNGYFWLVAKKDNELLLCCTHNYKEPFDVLYSLLSVYHKYNLTTAETPLKISGLIEKQSALYTELYKYFTNIEFRTTNWSSEDADCPPHFFTSLNDIALCAS
;
A
#
# COMPACT_ATOMS: atom_id res chain seq x y z
N ASN A 1 -30.52 6.83 -7.21
CA ASN A 1 -29.66 5.63 -7.27
C ASN A 1 -30.37 4.52 -8.08
N ASN A 2 -30.67 4.75 -9.37
CA ASN A 2 -31.53 3.87 -10.20
C ASN A 2 -30.82 3.18 -11.38
N TYR A 3 -29.50 3.36 -11.53
CA TYR A 3 -28.75 2.81 -12.66
C TYR A 3 -28.15 1.43 -12.38
N TYR A 4 -27.88 1.11 -11.11
CA TYR A 4 -27.29 -0.17 -10.70
C TYR A 4 -28.05 -0.76 -9.51
N PRO A 5 -29.12 -1.54 -9.77
CA PRO A 5 -30.02 -2.02 -8.71
C PRO A 5 -29.37 -3.08 -7.80
N VAL A 6 -28.26 -3.69 -8.23
CA VAL A 6 -27.50 -4.70 -7.47
C VAL A 6 -26.02 -4.29 -7.50
N VAL A 7 -25.65 -3.28 -6.72
CA VAL A 7 -24.25 -2.81 -6.59
C VAL A 7 -23.76 -3.00 -5.16
N ASN A 8 -22.54 -3.51 -5.02
CA ASN A 8 -21.84 -3.60 -3.74
C ASN A 8 -20.85 -2.44 -3.64
N PHE A 9 -20.98 -1.63 -2.58
CA PHE A 9 -20.03 -0.58 -2.26
C PHE A 9 -18.97 -1.11 -1.32
N GLN A 10 -17.69 -0.88 -1.63
CA GLN A 10 -16.57 -1.24 -0.78
C GLN A 10 -15.62 -0.05 -0.63
N HIS A 11 -15.08 0.11 0.57
CA HIS A 11 -14.07 1.11 0.84
C HIS A 11 -12.73 0.62 0.27
N VAL A 12 -12.00 1.43 -0.53
CA VAL A 12 -10.73 0.99 -1.15
C VAL A 12 -9.69 0.50 -0.11
N GLY A 13 -9.61 1.13 1.06
CA GLY A 13 -8.81 0.63 2.19
C GLY A 13 -9.11 -0.81 2.64
N PHE A 14 -10.36 -1.28 2.51
CA PHE A 14 -10.71 -2.68 2.79
C PHE A 14 -9.97 -3.63 1.84
N THR A 15 -9.79 -3.24 0.59
CA THR A 15 -9.04 -4.00 -0.41
C THR A 15 -7.57 -4.14 -0.01
N LEU A 16 -6.92 -3.03 0.37
CA LEU A 16 -5.52 -3.05 0.82
C LEU A 16 -5.35 -3.88 2.10
N MET A 17 -6.30 -3.79 3.04
CA MET A 17 -6.30 -4.60 4.25
C MET A 17 -6.39 -6.09 3.93
N GLN A 18 -7.30 -6.50 3.04
CA GLN A 18 -7.40 -7.90 2.63
C GLN A 18 -6.12 -8.38 1.93
N ALA A 19 -5.51 -7.54 1.10
CA ALA A 19 -4.22 -7.87 0.48
C ALA A 19 -3.13 -8.10 1.53
N ALA A 20 -3.02 -7.23 2.54
CA ALA A 20 -2.05 -7.40 3.63
C ALA A 20 -2.27 -8.71 4.43
N LEU A 21 -3.52 -9.11 4.63
CA LEU A 21 -3.85 -10.36 5.31
C LEU A 21 -3.52 -11.62 4.49
N ARG A 22 -3.47 -11.52 3.15
CA ARG A 22 -3.10 -12.63 2.25
C ARG A 22 -1.60 -12.83 2.08
N GLU A 23 -0.81 -11.82 2.44
CA GLU A 23 0.65 -11.91 2.38
C GLU A 23 1.21 -12.98 3.32
N GLU A 24 2.20 -13.72 2.82
CA GLU A 24 2.91 -14.76 3.59
C GLU A 24 3.70 -14.18 4.76
N ALA A 25 4.25 -12.98 4.60
CA ALA A 25 4.94 -12.28 5.68
C ALA A 25 3.95 -12.02 6.83
N SER A 26 4.23 -12.59 8.01
CA SER A 26 3.36 -12.44 9.18
C SER A 26 3.34 -11.01 9.72
N THR A 27 4.42 -10.26 9.48
CA THR A 27 4.59 -8.87 9.91
C THR A 27 5.04 -8.02 8.73
N LEU A 28 4.30 -6.95 8.41
CA LEU A 28 4.57 -6.06 7.27
C LEU A 28 3.84 -4.72 7.40
N LEU A 29 4.30 -3.73 6.64
CA LEU A 29 3.54 -2.52 6.33
C LEU A 29 3.22 -2.46 4.83
N MET A 30 2.05 -1.93 4.51
CA MET A 30 1.61 -1.64 3.15
C MET A 30 1.18 -0.19 3.01
N ALA A 31 1.68 0.49 1.98
CA ALA A 31 1.28 1.84 1.62
C ALA A 31 0.78 1.91 0.16
N ASP A 32 -0.45 2.36 -0.06
CA ASP A 32 -1.03 2.57 -1.39
C ASP A 32 -1.25 4.06 -1.64
N PHE A 33 -0.44 4.63 -2.54
CA PHE A 33 -0.36 6.06 -2.79
C PHE A 33 -1.44 6.54 -3.77
N SER A 34 -2.07 7.65 -3.42
CA SER A 34 -3.03 8.39 -4.25
C SER A 34 -2.63 9.86 -4.30
N ASN A 35 -3.36 10.69 -5.04
CA ASN A 35 -3.05 12.11 -5.14
C ASN A 35 -3.29 12.84 -3.79
N GLY A 36 -2.20 13.14 -3.07
CA GLY A 36 -2.22 13.91 -1.81
C GLY A 36 -2.57 13.12 -0.55
N TYR A 37 -2.79 11.81 -0.66
CA TYR A 37 -3.00 10.92 0.48
C TYR A 37 -2.56 9.49 0.15
N PHE A 38 -2.34 8.67 1.17
CA PHE A 38 -2.10 7.25 0.99
C PHE A 38 -2.84 6.42 2.03
N TRP A 39 -3.19 5.19 1.66
CA TRP A 39 -3.63 4.17 2.59
C TRP A 39 -2.43 3.54 3.27
N LEU A 40 -2.55 3.29 4.56
CA LEU A 40 -1.54 2.63 5.37
C LEU A 40 -2.18 1.46 6.11
N VAL A 41 -1.60 0.28 5.93
CA VAL A 41 -1.97 -0.93 6.66
C VAL A 41 -0.72 -1.49 7.33
N ALA A 42 -0.84 -1.92 8.58
CA ALA A 42 0.21 -2.65 9.26
C ALA A 42 -0.35 -3.94 9.85
N LYS A 43 0.39 -5.03 9.65
CA LYS A 43 0.11 -6.36 10.20
C LYS A 43 1.31 -6.80 11.03
N LYS A 44 1.08 -7.45 12.15
CA LYS A 44 2.12 -8.08 12.97
C LYS A 44 1.62 -9.42 13.48
N ASP A 45 2.43 -10.46 13.31
CA ASP A 45 2.09 -11.83 13.73
C ASP A 45 0.71 -12.30 13.21
N ASN A 46 0.41 -11.94 11.96
CA ASN A 46 -0.88 -12.15 11.28
C ASN A 46 -2.09 -11.39 11.85
N GLU A 47 -1.88 -10.49 12.81
CA GLU A 47 -2.91 -9.62 13.34
C GLU A 47 -2.83 -8.22 12.74
N LEU A 48 -4.00 -7.65 12.40
CA LEU A 48 -4.09 -6.29 11.90
C LEU A 48 -3.84 -5.30 13.05
N LEU A 49 -2.80 -4.47 12.92
CA LEU A 49 -2.50 -3.42 13.89
C LEU A 49 -3.22 -2.11 13.54
N LEU A 50 -3.32 -1.79 12.25
CA LEU A 50 -3.98 -0.58 11.76
C LEU A 50 -4.38 -0.70 10.29
N CYS A 51 -5.40 0.09 9.91
CA CYS A 51 -5.79 0.38 8.54
C CYS A 51 -6.36 1.81 8.50
N CYS A 52 -5.64 2.77 7.92
CA CYS A 52 -6.04 4.18 7.93
C CYS A 52 -5.49 4.95 6.71
N THR A 53 -5.93 6.20 6.56
CA THR A 53 -5.42 7.13 5.55
C THR A 53 -4.58 8.23 6.17
N HIS A 54 -3.54 8.65 5.46
CA HIS A 54 -2.74 9.81 5.80
C HIS A 54 -2.70 10.77 4.61
N ASN A 55 -3.02 12.03 4.85
CA ASN A 55 -2.77 13.09 3.88
C ASN A 55 -1.29 13.45 3.90
N TYR A 56 -0.72 13.76 2.74
CA TYR A 56 0.66 14.21 2.62
C TYR A 56 0.79 15.30 1.56
N LYS A 57 1.74 16.20 1.76
CA LYS A 57 2.12 17.21 0.77
C LYS A 57 3.55 17.00 0.32
N GLU A 58 4.41 16.60 1.25
CA GLU A 58 5.82 16.38 1.01
C GLU A 58 6.21 14.93 1.31
N PRO A 59 7.30 14.41 0.70
CA PRO A 59 7.83 13.08 1.03
C PRO A 59 8.08 12.85 2.52
N PHE A 60 8.44 13.90 3.25
CA PHE A 60 8.70 13.82 4.69
C PHE A 60 7.46 13.49 5.52
N ASP A 61 6.26 13.93 5.09
CA ASP A 61 5.01 13.60 5.78
C ASP A 61 4.74 12.09 5.72
N VAL A 62 5.06 11.47 4.58
CA VAL A 62 4.95 10.02 4.36
C VAL A 62 5.98 9.29 5.23
N LEU A 63 7.24 9.71 5.19
CA LEU A 63 8.30 9.13 6.02
C LEU A 63 7.94 9.16 7.51
N TYR A 64 7.48 10.31 7.99
CA TYR A 64 7.05 10.48 9.37
C TYR A 64 5.94 9.49 9.73
N SER A 65 4.91 9.38 8.89
CA SER A 65 3.77 8.48 9.14
C SER A 65 4.20 7.01 9.19
N LEU A 66 5.05 6.59 8.25
CA LEU A 66 5.55 5.21 8.19
C LEU A 66 6.47 4.91 9.39
N LEU A 67 7.51 5.72 9.62
CA LEU A 67 8.45 5.51 10.72
C LEU A 67 7.77 5.58 12.10
N SER A 68 6.72 6.40 12.24
CA SER A 68 5.91 6.44 13.46
C SER A 68 5.20 5.12 13.74
N VAL A 69 4.72 4.42 12.70
CA VAL A 69 4.14 3.08 12.85
C VAL A 69 5.21 2.06 13.26
N TYR A 70 6.38 2.09 12.60
CA TYR A 70 7.49 1.20 12.98
C TYR A 70 7.87 1.40 14.46
N HIS A 71 8.00 2.66 14.88
CA HIS A 71 8.32 2.99 16.28
C HIS A 71 7.21 2.54 17.25
N LYS A 72 5.94 2.90 16.97
CA LYS A 72 4.80 2.62 17.87
C LYS A 72 4.60 1.14 18.16
N TYR A 73 4.89 0.27 17.19
CA TYR A 73 4.65 -1.18 17.31
C TYR A 73 5.94 -2.00 17.50
N ASN A 74 7.06 -1.33 17.81
CA ASN A 74 8.38 -1.93 18.00
C ASN A 74 8.80 -2.81 16.82
N LEU A 75 8.73 -2.25 15.61
CA LEU A 75 9.13 -2.87 14.36
C LEU A 75 10.43 -2.24 13.86
N THR A 76 11.21 -2.97 13.08
CA THR A 76 12.46 -2.47 12.49
C THR A 76 12.37 -2.47 10.97
N THR A 77 12.95 -1.46 10.31
CA THR A 77 12.97 -1.37 8.83
C THR A 77 13.85 -2.43 8.16
N ALA A 78 14.69 -3.10 8.95
CA ALA A 78 15.53 -4.21 8.52
C ALA A 78 14.76 -5.54 8.45
N GLU A 79 13.84 -5.78 9.39
CA GLU A 79 13.14 -7.07 9.51
C GLU A 79 11.70 -7.02 8.96
N THR A 80 11.07 -5.83 8.99
CA THR A 80 9.68 -5.67 8.59
C THR A 80 9.60 -5.01 7.21
N PRO A 81 9.13 -5.72 6.16
CA PRO A 81 9.03 -5.18 4.81
C PRO A 81 8.00 -4.06 4.73
N LEU A 82 8.34 -3.05 3.91
CA LEU A 82 7.42 -2.03 3.44
C LEU A 82 7.04 -2.34 2.00
N LYS A 83 5.79 -2.71 1.77
CA LYS A 83 5.25 -2.90 0.42
C LYS A 83 4.51 -1.65 -0.04
N ILE A 84 4.89 -1.11 -1.20
CA ILE A 84 4.34 0.12 -1.76
C ILE A 84 3.60 -0.12 -3.08
N SER A 85 2.56 0.68 -3.33
CA SER A 85 1.78 0.65 -4.57
C SER A 85 1.07 1.98 -4.81
N GLY A 86 0.29 2.06 -5.88
CA GLY A 86 -0.43 3.27 -6.27
C GLY A 86 0.47 4.27 -7.00
N LEU A 87 0.09 5.54 -6.99
CA LEU A 87 0.71 6.62 -7.77
C LEU A 87 2.08 7.05 -7.21
N ILE A 88 3.06 6.15 -7.30
CA ILE A 88 4.45 6.36 -6.88
C ILE A 88 5.43 5.80 -7.92
N GLU A 89 6.29 6.64 -8.46
CA GLU A 89 7.28 6.26 -9.47
C GLU A 89 8.65 5.98 -8.85
N LYS A 90 9.43 5.08 -9.44
CA LYS A 90 10.80 4.77 -8.98
C LYS A 90 11.74 5.97 -9.05
N GLN A 91 11.51 6.87 -10.01
CA GLN A 91 12.25 8.12 -10.18
C GLN A 91 11.70 9.28 -9.35
N SER A 92 10.62 9.07 -8.58
CA SER A 92 10.02 10.15 -7.78
C SER A 92 10.90 10.55 -6.59
N ALA A 93 10.81 11.81 -6.19
CA ALA A 93 11.41 12.30 -4.95
C ALA A 93 10.90 11.50 -3.73
N LEU A 94 9.62 11.12 -3.73
CA LEU A 94 9.02 10.29 -2.69
C LEU A 94 9.73 8.93 -2.57
N TYR A 95 9.82 8.17 -3.66
CA TYR A 95 10.50 6.87 -3.63
C TYR A 95 11.98 7.00 -3.24
N THR A 96 12.65 8.04 -3.75
CA THR A 96 14.04 8.33 -3.43
C THR A 96 14.25 8.57 -1.94
N GLU A 97 13.34 9.30 -1.29
CA GLU A 97 13.38 9.49 0.16
C GLU A 97 13.07 8.20 0.91
N LEU A 98 12.03 7.45 0.55
CA LEU A 98 11.70 6.17 1.20
C LEU A 98 12.88 5.19 1.17
N TYR A 99 13.55 5.08 0.02
CA TYR A 99 14.66 4.15 -0.18
C TYR A 99 15.86 4.41 0.76
N LYS A 100 15.99 5.62 1.31
CA LYS A 100 17.05 5.96 2.28
C LYS A 100 16.80 5.37 3.67
N TYR A 101 15.54 5.09 4.02
CA TYR A 101 15.15 4.69 5.39
C TYR A 101 14.66 3.24 5.48
N PHE A 102 14.11 2.69 4.40
CA PHE A 102 13.57 1.34 4.36
C PHE A 102 14.50 0.39 3.61
N THR A 103 15.13 -0.53 4.35
CA THR A 103 16.06 -1.52 3.77
C THR A 103 15.33 -2.59 2.96
N ASN A 104 14.10 -2.92 3.36
CA ASN A 104 13.25 -3.88 2.66
C ASN A 104 12.00 -3.18 2.12
N ILE A 105 12.14 -2.50 0.99
CA ILE A 105 11.05 -1.81 0.28
C ILE A 105 10.77 -2.48 -1.06
N GLU A 106 9.52 -2.85 -1.29
CA GLU A 106 9.11 -3.61 -2.47
C GLU A 106 7.87 -2.99 -3.11
N PHE A 107 7.83 -2.94 -4.44
CA PHE A 107 6.59 -2.64 -5.15
C PHE A 107 5.67 -3.86 -5.15
N ARG A 108 4.40 -3.66 -4.82
CA ARG A 108 3.39 -4.72 -4.95
C ARG A 108 3.21 -5.07 -6.42
N THR A 109 3.07 -6.37 -6.67
CA THR A 109 2.85 -6.93 -8.01
C THR A 109 1.37 -7.10 -8.29
N THR A 110 1.05 -7.32 -9.55
CA THR A 110 -0.29 -7.63 -10.04
C THR A 110 -0.24 -8.85 -10.93
N ASN A 111 -1.38 -9.50 -11.15
CA ASN A 111 -1.44 -10.70 -12.00
C ASN A 111 -1.52 -10.36 -13.50
N TRP A 112 -1.77 -9.10 -13.85
CA TRP A 112 -1.59 -8.60 -15.20
C TRP A 112 -0.18 -8.01 -15.39
N SER A 113 0.30 -8.06 -16.62
CA SER A 113 1.48 -7.33 -17.08
C SER A 113 1.03 -6.18 -17.98
N SER A 114 1.58 -5.00 -17.75
CA SER A 114 1.52 -3.90 -18.72
C SER A 114 2.81 -3.93 -19.54
N GLU A 115 2.69 -3.92 -20.87
CA GLU A 115 3.83 -3.65 -21.77
C GLU A 115 4.15 -2.15 -21.84
N ASP A 116 3.25 -1.31 -21.33
CA ASP A 116 3.39 0.13 -21.30
C ASP A 116 4.18 0.56 -20.06
N ALA A 117 5.38 1.10 -20.29
CA ALA A 117 6.27 1.60 -19.26
C ALA A 117 5.69 2.81 -18.50
N ASP A 118 4.79 3.58 -19.13
CA ASP A 118 4.14 4.74 -18.52
C ASP A 118 3.00 4.31 -17.57
N CYS A 119 2.61 3.03 -17.64
CA CYS A 119 1.50 2.46 -16.88
C CYS A 119 2.00 1.26 -16.05
N PRO A 120 2.87 1.48 -15.05
CA PRO A 120 3.48 0.38 -14.34
C PRO A 120 2.44 -0.35 -13.48
N PRO A 121 2.53 -1.69 -13.34
CA PRO A 121 1.43 -2.47 -12.77
C PRO A 121 1.10 -2.12 -11.30
N HIS A 122 2.08 -1.66 -10.53
CA HIS A 122 1.90 -1.28 -9.13
C HIS A 122 0.93 -0.11 -8.94
N PHE A 123 0.66 0.70 -9.98
CA PHE A 123 -0.35 1.76 -9.95
C PHE A 123 -1.78 1.24 -9.77
N PHE A 124 -2.04 0.01 -10.21
CA PHE A 124 -3.39 -0.55 -10.33
C PHE A 124 -3.63 -1.75 -9.43
N THR A 125 -2.82 -1.93 -8.38
CA THR A 125 -2.96 -3.05 -7.44
C THR A 125 -4.32 -3.08 -6.76
N SER A 126 -4.87 -1.92 -6.38
CA SER A 126 -6.23 -1.82 -5.84
C SER A 126 -7.30 -2.37 -6.79
N LEU A 127 -7.17 -2.16 -8.12
CA LEU A 127 -8.09 -2.74 -9.10
C LEU A 127 -7.88 -4.25 -9.25
N ASN A 128 -6.62 -4.68 -9.31
CA ASN A 128 -6.24 -6.10 -9.36
C ASN A 128 -6.82 -6.87 -8.16
N ASP A 129 -6.69 -6.33 -6.96
CA ASP A 129 -7.16 -6.96 -5.72
C ASP A 129 -8.68 -7.10 -5.67
N ILE A 130 -9.41 -6.09 -6.18
CA ILE A 130 -10.88 -6.15 -6.29
C ILE A 130 -11.28 -7.29 -7.24
N ALA A 131 -10.62 -7.41 -8.40
CA ALA A 131 -10.90 -8.48 -9.36
C ALA A 131 -10.67 -9.88 -8.74
N LEU A 132 -9.63 -10.04 -7.92
CA LEU A 132 -9.34 -11.29 -7.22
C LEU A 132 -10.35 -11.63 -6.12
N CYS A 133 -11.04 -10.64 -5.54
CA CYS A 133 -12.07 -10.89 -4.51
C CYS A 133 -13.42 -11.31 -5.09
N ALA A 134 -13.64 -11.12 -6.40
CA ALA A 134 -14.86 -11.52 -7.10
C ALA A 134 -14.77 -12.91 -7.76
N SER A 135 -13.62 -13.58 -7.63
CA SER A 135 -13.32 -14.89 -8.24
C SER A 135 -13.55 -16.03 -7.26
#